data_AF-A0A851A8U5-F1
#
_entry.id   AF-A0A851A8U5-F1
#
_cell.length_a   1.000
_cell.length_b   1.000
_cell.length_c   1.000
_cell.angle_alpha   90.00
_cell.angle_beta   90.00
_cell.angle_gamma   90.00
#
_symmetry.space_group_name_H-M   'P 1'
#
loop_
_entity.id
_entity.type
_entity.pdbx_description
1 polymer ?
#
loop_
_entity_poly.entity_id
_entity_poly.type
_entity_poly.pdbx_seq_one_letter_code
_entity_poly.pdbx_strand_id
1 'polypeptide(L)'
;LLLPAAATAMYKKWIPNTNFETASNWDKGRVPCASDVVHFEKNKLISVFVRSPHALTDMYLPLNGELVLASGAEFMAFDGSWDPGCDSGTTVRFADAEHHAWFNPTLWQAVSPGGELEPSRRIFFVDEERVPCRYDDVIFQPETSFRVNVNSSQRVIHLRSISLMGQELSSPEAWAGYLRGPSAPLQFHGNGTLLVTGTSCPDKSGCACGNAPDSHRICTALLEASGRQCPVPACQNPLQPLGHCCRVCGATISLDFTPDFDLQKYQDRLVQALLSQPKYSSVRMAISKVHKAQTFLGVIPRSSTPRIQIVLIDDEVGAQTSTAVEQMAADVMEDITQHGEALGISSGKMEVATSNSFSRQAGSHALSRITVGMVLGLLFGLLLLGGIFFLYRKGKLRLPALRLPQPWDRAEDPVSSATASDKGFDNPMFDV
;
A
#
# COMPACT_ATOMS: atom_id res chain seq x y z
N LEU A 1 -26.60 -18.29 14.11
CA LEU A 1 -25.61 -19.21 13.51
C LEU A 1 -24.52 -18.36 12.89
N LEU A 2 -23.35 -18.29 13.52
CA LEU A 2 -22.17 -17.63 12.97
C LEU A 2 -21.44 -18.68 12.12
N LEU A 3 -21.37 -18.47 10.82
CA LEU A 3 -20.56 -19.31 9.92
C LEU A 3 -19.08 -19.06 10.24
N PRO A 4 -18.26 -20.11 10.42
CA PRO A 4 -16.83 -19.96 10.58
C PRO A 4 -16.26 -19.46 9.25
N ALA A 5 -15.56 -18.32 9.29
CA ALA A 5 -14.73 -17.89 8.17
C ALA A 5 -13.71 -19.01 7.95
N ALA A 6 -13.73 -19.63 6.77
CA ALA A 6 -12.67 -20.53 6.38
C ALA A 6 -11.35 -19.73 6.28
N ALA A 7 -10.25 -20.37 5.92
CA ALA A 7 -9.10 -19.68 5.33
C ALA A 7 -9.48 -19.06 3.95
N THR A 8 -10.55 -18.27 3.93
CA THR A 8 -11.25 -17.76 2.77
C THR A 8 -10.43 -16.66 2.14
N ALA A 9 -10.19 -16.79 0.83
CA ALA A 9 -9.86 -15.65 0.02
C ALA A 9 -10.82 -14.49 0.33
N MET A 10 -10.27 -13.30 0.49
CA MET A 10 -11.06 -12.10 0.74
C MET A 10 -11.59 -11.60 -0.60
N TYR A 11 -12.86 -11.20 -0.63
CA TYR A 11 -13.44 -10.60 -1.81
C TYR A 11 -13.15 -9.10 -1.82
N LYS A 12 -12.53 -8.63 -2.91
CA LYS A 12 -12.20 -7.23 -3.14
C LYS A 12 -13.05 -6.69 -4.27
N LYS A 13 -14.03 -5.87 -3.93
CA LYS A 13 -14.94 -5.26 -4.88
C LYS A 13 -14.39 -3.93 -5.36
N TRP A 14 -14.32 -3.78 -6.69
CA TRP A 14 -13.98 -2.51 -7.34
C TRP A 14 -15.13 -1.53 -7.19
N ILE A 15 -14.82 -0.30 -6.76
CA ILE A 15 -15.83 0.74 -6.47
C ILE A 15 -16.16 1.58 -7.72
N PRO A 16 -15.17 2.12 -8.46
CA PRO A 16 -15.44 2.94 -9.64
C PRO A 16 -16.14 2.16 -10.75
N ASN A 17 -16.92 2.84 -11.57
CA ASN A 17 -17.48 2.29 -12.79
C ASN A 17 -17.41 3.33 -13.90
N THR A 18 -17.79 2.93 -15.11
CA THR A 18 -17.90 3.81 -16.27
C THR A 18 -19.31 3.72 -16.87
N ASN A 19 -20.32 3.50 -16.02
CA ASN A 19 -21.71 3.40 -16.44
C ASN A 19 -22.24 4.78 -16.86
N PHE A 20 -23.15 4.78 -17.84
CA PHE A 20 -23.80 5.99 -18.35
C PHE A 20 -24.66 6.67 -17.28
N GLU A 21 -25.38 5.91 -16.46
CA GLU A 21 -26.31 6.43 -15.45
C GLU A 21 -25.63 6.85 -14.13
N THR A 22 -24.30 6.85 -14.07
CA THR A 22 -23.55 7.29 -12.89
C THR A 22 -23.20 8.76 -13.02
N ALA A 23 -23.83 9.61 -12.20
CA ALA A 23 -23.69 11.07 -12.27
C ALA A 23 -22.25 11.57 -12.14
N SER A 24 -21.41 10.90 -11.34
CA SER A 24 -19.98 11.25 -11.18
C SER A 24 -19.12 10.95 -12.40
N ASN A 25 -19.64 10.19 -13.38
CA ASN A 25 -18.95 9.93 -14.64
C ASN A 25 -19.16 11.06 -15.67
N TRP A 26 -19.82 12.15 -15.27
CA TRP A 26 -20.09 13.30 -16.13
C TRP A 26 -19.55 14.58 -15.49
N ASP A 27 -19.01 15.47 -16.32
CA ASP A 27 -18.39 16.73 -15.87
C ASP A 27 -19.38 17.69 -15.17
N LYS A 28 -20.68 17.53 -15.42
CA LYS A 28 -21.75 18.30 -14.76
C LYS A 28 -22.26 17.68 -13.46
N GLY A 29 -21.73 16.52 -13.05
CA GLY A 29 -22.21 15.82 -11.84
C GLY A 29 -23.66 15.36 -11.94
N ARG A 30 -24.18 15.17 -13.15
CA ARG A 30 -25.53 14.67 -13.45
C ARG A 30 -25.51 13.83 -14.72
N VAL A 31 -26.45 12.89 -14.84
CA VAL A 31 -26.68 12.14 -16.07
C VAL A 31 -27.22 13.10 -17.15
N PRO A 32 -26.82 12.96 -18.42
CA PRO A 32 -27.38 13.72 -19.54
C PRO A 32 -28.90 13.54 -19.63
N CYS A 33 -29.62 14.62 -19.93
CA CYS A 33 -31.06 14.60 -20.15
C CYS A 33 -31.39 14.83 -21.64
N ALA A 34 -32.67 14.81 -22.01
CA ALA A 34 -33.10 14.70 -23.41
C ALA A 34 -32.57 15.80 -24.35
N SER A 35 -32.52 17.05 -23.87
CA SER A 35 -32.04 18.19 -24.66
C SER A 35 -30.51 18.34 -24.68
N ASP A 36 -29.76 17.55 -23.89
CA ASP A 36 -28.30 17.64 -23.85
C ASP A 36 -27.62 17.05 -25.10
N VAL A 37 -26.39 17.53 -25.31
CA VAL A 37 -25.43 16.97 -26.25
C VAL A 37 -24.40 16.16 -25.46
N VAL A 38 -24.37 14.85 -25.69
CA VAL A 38 -23.40 13.95 -25.05
C VAL A 38 -22.08 13.99 -25.81
N HIS A 39 -20.99 14.16 -25.08
CA HIS A 39 -19.67 14.24 -25.69
C HIS A 39 -18.64 13.33 -25.00
N PHE A 40 -18.28 12.25 -25.68
CA PHE A 40 -17.11 11.46 -25.34
C PHE A 40 -15.87 12.03 -26.05
N GLU A 41 -14.76 12.15 -25.33
CA GLU A 41 -13.52 12.65 -25.92
C GLU A 41 -12.97 11.69 -26.98
N LYS A 42 -12.72 12.23 -28.18
CA LYS A 42 -12.36 11.47 -29.39
C LYS A 42 -11.27 10.41 -29.19
N ASN A 43 -10.24 10.75 -28.42
CA ASN A 43 -9.03 9.93 -28.24
C ASN A 43 -9.03 9.10 -26.94
N LYS A 44 -10.13 9.09 -26.19
CA LYS A 44 -10.24 8.30 -24.96
C LYS A 44 -10.70 6.88 -25.27
N LEU A 45 -10.08 5.92 -24.60
CA LEU A 45 -10.46 4.51 -24.67
C LEU A 45 -11.42 4.23 -23.53
N ILE A 46 -12.64 3.82 -23.83
CA ILE A 46 -13.65 3.63 -22.79
C ILE A 46 -14.65 2.54 -23.16
N SER A 47 -15.03 1.74 -22.18
CA SER A 47 -16.21 0.88 -22.21
C SER A 47 -17.26 1.51 -21.32
N VAL A 48 -18.48 1.69 -21.82
CA VAL A 48 -19.58 2.35 -21.10
C VAL A 48 -20.78 1.42 -21.06
N PHE A 49 -21.19 1.02 -19.87
CA PHE A 49 -22.40 0.23 -19.67
C PHE A 49 -23.62 1.15 -19.60
N VAL A 50 -24.65 0.81 -20.35
CA VAL A 50 -25.91 1.55 -20.43
C VAL A 50 -27.01 0.61 -19.98
N ARG A 51 -27.77 1.02 -18.97
CA ARG A 51 -28.78 0.18 -18.33
C ARG A 51 -30.20 0.57 -18.73
N SER A 52 -30.46 1.84 -18.98
CA SER A 52 -31.80 2.36 -19.26
C SER A 52 -31.87 3.02 -20.64
N PRO A 53 -33.08 3.21 -21.19
CA PRO A 53 -33.28 4.05 -22.37
C PRO A 53 -32.89 5.51 -22.11
N HIS A 54 -32.30 6.17 -23.11
CA HIS A 54 -31.99 7.60 -23.10
C HIS A 54 -32.42 8.22 -24.43
N ALA A 55 -33.25 9.28 -24.36
CA ALA A 55 -33.45 10.17 -25.49
C ALA A 55 -32.38 11.27 -25.44
N LEU A 56 -31.78 11.65 -26.56
CA LEU A 56 -30.71 12.66 -26.62
C LEU A 56 -30.80 13.48 -27.91
N THR A 57 -30.36 14.74 -27.86
CA THR A 57 -30.24 15.60 -29.04
C THR A 57 -29.12 15.13 -29.97
N ASP A 58 -27.91 14.98 -29.41
CA ASP A 58 -26.72 14.56 -30.15
C ASP A 58 -25.81 13.73 -29.23
N MET A 59 -25.06 12.79 -29.82
CA MET A 59 -24.02 12.02 -29.13
C MET A 59 -22.75 11.90 -29.99
N TYR A 60 -21.65 12.43 -29.48
CA TYR A 60 -20.32 12.26 -30.07
C TYR A 60 -19.61 11.08 -29.41
N LEU A 61 -19.34 10.03 -30.18
CA LEU A 61 -18.68 8.80 -29.72
C LEU A 61 -17.15 8.90 -29.77
N PRO A 62 -16.42 8.17 -28.91
CA PRO A 62 -14.98 8.05 -29.02
C PRO A 62 -14.60 7.24 -30.27
N LEU A 63 -13.39 7.45 -30.81
CA LEU A 63 -12.92 6.63 -31.92
C LEU A 63 -12.68 5.17 -31.53
N ASN A 64 -12.28 4.94 -30.28
CA ASN A 64 -11.98 3.62 -29.75
C ASN A 64 -12.74 3.45 -28.44
N GLY A 65 -13.91 2.83 -28.49
CA GLY A 65 -14.71 2.56 -27.31
C GLY A 65 -15.87 1.63 -27.63
N GLU A 66 -16.62 1.29 -26.59
CA GLU A 66 -17.83 0.50 -26.71
C GLU A 66 -18.92 1.04 -25.78
N LEU A 67 -20.18 0.90 -26.22
CA LEU A 67 -21.36 1.07 -25.40
C LEU A 67 -22.02 -0.30 -25.25
N VAL A 68 -21.99 -0.84 -24.03
CA VAL A 68 -22.59 -2.13 -23.71
C VAL A 68 -24.02 -1.88 -23.27
N LEU A 69 -24.97 -2.23 -24.13
CA LEU A 69 -26.39 -2.05 -23.88
C LEU A 69 -26.95 -3.25 -23.09
N ALA A 70 -27.45 -2.99 -21.89
CA ALA A 70 -28.24 -3.96 -21.14
C ALA A 70 -29.55 -4.30 -21.85
N SER A 71 -30.23 -5.35 -21.39
CA SER A 71 -31.59 -5.64 -21.84
C SER A 71 -32.52 -4.46 -21.52
N GLY A 72 -33.10 -3.85 -22.56
CA GLY A 72 -33.96 -2.68 -22.45
C GLY A 72 -33.22 -1.33 -22.44
N ALA A 73 -31.89 -1.31 -22.61
CA ALA A 73 -31.15 -0.09 -22.85
C ALA A 73 -31.24 0.32 -24.32
N GLU A 74 -31.52 1.59 -24.56
CA GLU A 74 -31.78 2.13 -25.90
C GLU A 74 -31.29 3.59 -25.99
N PHE A 75 -30.92 4.03 -27.18
CA PHE A 75 -30.73 5.45 -27.48
C PHE A 75 -31.75 5.89 -28.52
N MET A 76 -32.46 6.98 -28.23
CA MET A 76 -33.49 7.55 -29.09
C MET A 76 -33.12 9.00 -29.44
N ALA A 77 -33.47 9.43 -30.65
CA ALA A 77 -33.39 10.84 -31.00
C ALA A 77 -34.46 11.62 -30.22
N PHE A 78 -34.06 12.71 -29.57
CA PHE A 78 -35.01 13.62 -28.94
C PHE A 78 -35.79 14.39 -30.00
N ASP A 79 -37.12 14.39 -29.89
CA ASP A 79 -38.04 15.00 -30.87
C ASP A 79 -38.27 16.50 -30.63
N GLY A 80 -37.62 17.08 -29.62
CA GLY A 80 -37.80 18.48 -29.22
C GLY A 80 -39.06 18.74 -28.39
N SER A 81 -39.76 17.69 -27.93
CA SER A 81 -40.87 17.82 -26.99
C SER A 81 -40.40 18.37 -25.63
N TRP A 82 -41.29 18.99 -24.85
CA TRP A 82 -40.89 19.49 -23.53
C TRP A 82 -40.63 18.33 -22.56
N ASP A 83 -39.42 18.28 -21.99
CA ASP A 83 -38.99 17.30 -20.98
C ASP A 83 -38.81 18.00 -19.62
N PRO A 84 -39.68 17.73 -18.62
CA PRO A 84 -39.59 18.34 -17.30
C PRO A 84 -38.23 18.09 -16.63
N GLY A 85 -37.49 19.16 -16.35
CA GLY A 85 -36.15 19.07 -15.74
C GLY A 85 -35.00 19.06 -16.75
N CYS A 86 -35.30 19.23 -18.04
CA CYS A 86 -34.32 19.34 -19.12
C CYS A 86 -34.56 20.59 -19.99
N ASP A 87 -34.87 21.73 -19.35
CA ASP A 87 -35.37 22.95 -20.01
C ASP A 87 -34.33 23.69 -20.88
N SER A 88 -33.02 23.51 -20.60
CA SER A 88 -31.94 24.06 -21.41
C SER A 88 -30.83 23.02 -21.63
N GLY A 89 -30.76 22.52 -22.86
CA GLY A 89 -29.74 21.56 -23.28
C GLY A 89 -28.34 22.15 -23.21
N THR A 90 -27.40 21.36 -22.71
CA THR A 90 -25.99 21.71 -22.62
C THR A 90 -25.11 20.58 -23.15
N THR A 91 -23.84 20.87 -23.44
CA THR A 91 -22.88 19.79 -23.69
C THR A 91 -22.42 19.19 -22.38
N VAL A 92 -22.67 17.89 -22.21
CA VAL A 92 -22.26 17.09 -21.05
C VAL A 92 -21.14 16.14 -21.48
N ARG A 93 -19.99 16.23 -20.82
CA ARG A 93 -18.78 15.49 -21.19
C ARG A 93 -18.57 14.30 -20.26
N PHE A 94 -18.26 13.14 -20.84
CA PHE A 94 -17.93 11.97 -20.04
C PHE A 94 -16.55 12.16 -19.39
N ALA A 95 -16.46 11.90 -18.09
CA ALA A 95 -15.28 12.11 -17.28
C ALA A 95 -14.16 11.13 -17.63
N ASP A 96 -12.91 11.56 -17.42
CA ASP A 96 -11.74 10.76 -17.70
C ASP A 96 -11.52 9.66 -16.64
N ALA A 97 -11.68 8.39 -17.02
CA ALA A 97 -11.53 7.25 -16.11
C ALA A 97 -10.11 6.65 -16.08
N GLU A 98 -9.14 7.23 -16.80
CA GLU A 98 -7.76 6.72 -16.91
C GLU A 98 -6.98 6.67 -15.58
N HIS A 99 -7.37 7.51 -14.63
CA HIS A 99 -6.66 7.74 -13.38
C HIS A 99 -6.98 6.71 -12.28
N HIS A 100 -8.00 5.88 -12.47
CA HIS A 100 -8.37 4.87 -11.48
C HIS A 100 -7.33 3.75 -11.40
N ALA A 101 -6.45 3.83 -10.40
CA ALA A 101 -5.34 2.90 -10.24
C ALA A 101 -5.72 1.65 -9.43
N TRP A 102 -5.31 0.48 -9.93
CA TRP A 102 -5.44 -0.80 -9.22
C TRP A 102 -4.88 -0.74 -7.80
N PHE A 103 -3.75 -0.08 -7.61
CA PHE A 103 -3.09 0.04 -6.32
C PHE A 103 -3.57 1.23 -5.49
N ASN A 104 -4.74 1.81 -5.77
CA ASN A 104 -5.33 2.82 -4.89
C ASN A 104 -6.26 2.16 -3.84
N PRO A 105 -5.91 2.17 -2.53
CA PRO A 105 -6.73 1.56 -1.48
C PRO A 105 -8.13 2.14 -1.31
N THR A 106 -8.40 3.33 -1.85
CA THR A 106 -9.71 3.98 -1.74
C THR A 106 -10.71 3.53 -2.81
N LEU A 107 -10.23 2.81 -3.84
CA LEU A 107 -11.06 2.33 -4.96
C LEU A 107 -11.50 0.87 -4.77
N TRP A 108 -11.13 0.26 -3.64
CA TRP A 108 -11.46 -1.11 -3.28
C TRP A 108 -12.28 -1.17 -2.00
N GLN A 109 -13.21 -2.11 -1.97
CA GLN A 109 -14.02 -2.42 -0.81
C GLN A 109 -13.90 -3.91 -0.49
N ALA A 110 -13.55 -4.25 0.76
CA ALA A 110 -13.64 -5.62 1.24
C ALA A 110 -15.12 -5.99 1.41
N VAL A 111 -15.52 -7.14 0.87
CA VAL A 111 -16.88 -7.68 0.95
C VAL A 111 -16.85 -9.15 1.36
N SER A 112 -17.97 -9.62 1.88
CA SER A 112 -18.22 -11.04 2.14
C SER A 112 -18.35 -11.82 0.81
N PRO A 113 -18.28 -13.16 0.83
CA PRO A 113 -18.56 -13.98 -0.36
C PRO A 113 -19.93 -13.75 -1.00
N GLY A 114 -20.90 -13.20 -0.25
CA GLY A 114 -22.22 -12.80 -0.76
C GLY A 114 -22.29 -11.39 -1.35
N GLY A 115 -21.16 -10.66 -1.40
CA GLY A 115 -21.11 -9.28 -1.87
C GLY A 115 -21.62 -8.25 -0.86
N GLU A 116 -22.06 -8.69 0.32
CA GLU A 116 -22.47 -7.82 1.42
C GLU A 116 -21.25 -7.19 2.09
N LEU A 117 -21.42 -5.96 2.60
CA LEU A 117 -20.38 -5.27 3.36
C LEU A 117 -20.02 -6.10 4.59
N GLU A 118 -18.73 -6.36 4.78
CA GLU A 118 -18.24 -7.05 5.98
C GLU A 118 -18.67 -6.27 7.24
N PRO A 119 -19.51 -6.86 8.12
CA PRO A 119 -20.10 -6.14 9.26
C PRO A 119 -19.08 -5.74 10.34
N SER A 120 -17.86 -6.26 10.29
CA SER A 120 -16.87 -6.10 11.35
C SER A 120 -16.16 -4.74 11.27
N ARG A 121 -16.82 -3.69 11.79
CA ARG A 121 -16.19 -2.37 12.02
C ARG A 121 -14.89 -2.44 12.84
N ARG A 122 -14.68 -3.53 13.59
CA ARG A 122 -13.54 -3.70 14.50
C ARG A 122 -12.36 -4.47 13.91
N ILE A 123 -12.50 -5.10 12.75
CA ILE A 123 -11.36 -5.66 12.00
C ILE A 123 -11.04 -4.74 10.83
N PHE A 124 -9.76 -4.40 10.66
CA PHE A 124 -9.30 -3.59 9.54
C PHE A 124 -8.11 -4.24 8.84
N PHE A 125 -7.76 -3.69 7.68
CA PHE A 125 -6.60 -4.08 6.88
C PHE A 125 -5.58 -2.94 6.87
N VAL A 126 -4.30 -3.29 6.95
CA VAL A 126 -3.23 -2.32 6.65
C VAL A 126 -3.31 -1.92 5.17
N ASP A 127 -2.69 -0.80 4.79
CA ASP A 127 -2.93 -0.19 3.47
C ASP A 127 -2.58 -1.08 2.28
N GLU A 128 -1.51 -1.87 2.38
CA GLU A 128 -1.11 -2.86 1.37
C GLU A 128 -2.10 -4.02 1.22
N GLU A 129 -2.90 -4.28 2.25
CA GLU A 129 -3.91 -5.34 2.29
C GLU A 129 -5.31 -4.80 1.96
N ARG A 130 -5.46 -3.49 1.77
CA ARG A 130 -6.74 -2.87 1.34
C ARG A 130 -6.98 -3.04 -0.15
N VAL A 131 -5.92 -3.09 -0.95
CA VAL A 131 -5.95 -3.47 -2.38
C VAL A 131 -5.88 -5.00 -2.52
N PRO A 132 -6.21 -5.59 -3.70
CA PRO A 132 -6.20 -7.04 -3.87
C PRO A 132 -4.84 -7.69 -3.60
N CYS A 133 -4.86 -8.75 -2.80
CA CYS A 133 -3.72 -9.61 -2.51
C CYS A 133 -3.65 -10.80 -3.48
N ARG A 134 -2.52 -11.52 -3.47
CA ARG A 134 -2.25 -12.66 -4.36
C ARG A 134 -3.33 -13.74 -4.39
N TYR A 135 -3.99 -13.98 -3.27
CA TYR A 135 -4.96 -15.07 -3.09
C TYR A 135 -6.39 -14.56 -2.95
N ASP A 136 -6.64 -13.28 -3.27
CA ASP A 136 -7.97 -12.67 -3.18
C ASP A 136 -8.80 -12.94 -4.43
N ASP A 137 -10.11 -12.88 -4.23
CA ASP A 137 -11.11 -12.91 -5.28
C ASP A 137 -11.52 -11.46 -5.60
N VAL A 138 -11.33 -11.04 -6.84
CA VAL A 138 -11.66 -9.68 -7.28
C VAL A 138 -13.05 -9.65 -7.89
N ILE A 139 -13.87 -8.69 -7.50
CA ILE A 139 -15.22 -8.50 -8.05
C ILE A 139 -15.29 -7.15 -8.75
N PHE A 140 -15.55 -7.16 -10.05
CA PHE A 140 -16.17 -6.04 -10.72
C PHE A 140 -17.67 -6.29 -10.73
N GLN A 141 -18.46 -5.26 -10.37
CA GLN A 141 -19.89 -5.45 -10.17
C GLN A 141 -20.56 -5.96 -11.46
N PRO A 142 -21.51 -6.90 -11.36
CA PRO A 142 -22.32 -7.29 -12.51
C PRO A 142 -22.99 -6.07 -13.12
N GLU A 143 -23.24 -6.11 -14.44
CA GLU A 143 -23.95 -5.01 -15.13
C GLU A 143 -23.27 -3.64 -14.94
N THR A 144 -21.93 -3.62 -14.89
CA THR A 144 -21.14 -2.40 -14.87
C THR A 144 -19.94 -2.49 -15.80
N SER A 145 -19.59 -1.39 -16.46
CA SER A 145 -18.30 -1.25 -17.13
C SER A 145 -17.33 -0.53 -16.20
N PHE A 146 -16.04 -0.63 -16.48
CA PHE A 146 -15.00 0.04 -15.70
C PHE A 146 -13.78 0.32 -16.56
N ARG A 147 -12.87 1.12 -16.02
CA ARG A 147 -11.53 1.32 -16.58
C ARG A 147 -10.53 1.37 -15.43
N VAL A 148 -9.53 0.48 -15.46
CA VAL A 148 -8.58 0.28 -14.38
C VAL A 148 -7.14 0.23 -14.88
N ASN A 149 -6.31 1.09 -14.28
CA ASN A 149 -4.88 1.14 -14.53
C ASN A 149 -4.16 0.09 -13.66
N VAL A 150 -3.66 -0.97 -14.28
CA VAL A 150 -2.95 -2.09 -13.64
C VAL A 150 -1.43 -1.91 -13.65
N ASN A 151 -0.93 -0.68 -13.67
CA ASN A 151 0.50 -0.42 -13.54
C ASN A 151 1.08 -1.05 -12.27
N SER A 152 2.13 -1.88 -12.39
CA SER A 152 2.79 -2.58 -11.29
C SER A 152 4.31 -2.57 -11.43
N SER A 153 5.01 -2.53 -10.31
CA SER A 153 6.45 -2.77 -10.23
C SER A 153 6.82 -4.22 -10.58
N GLN A 154 5.90 -5.17 -10.37
CA GLN A 154 6.12 -6.61 -10.57
C GLN A 154 5.79 -7.08 -11.99
N ARG A 155 5.14 -6.24 -12.81
CA ARG A 155 4.54 -6.56 -14.12
C ARG A 155 3.43 -7.62 -14.10
N VAL A 156 3.44 -8.57 -13.17
CA VAL A 156 2.40 -9.59 -13.01
C VAL A 156 1.74 -9.43 -11.65
N ILE A 157 0.43 -9.24 -11.65
CA ILE A 157 -0.41 -9.17 -10.45
C ILE A 157 -1.15 -10.49 -10.35
N HIS A 158 -0.85 -11.29 -9.33
CA HIS A 158 -1.49 -12.58 -9.12
C HIS A 158 -2.79 -12.42 -8.34
N LEU A 159 -3.79 -13.23 -8.68
CA LEU A 159 -5.09 -13.28 -8.01
C LEU A 159 -5.60 -14.72 -7.97
N ARG A 160 -6.52 -15.02 -7.05
CA ARG A 160 -7.21 -16.30 -7.05
C ARG A 160 -8.24 -16.34 -8.16
N SER A 161 -9.12 -15.34 -8.24
CA SER A 161 -10.15 -15.23 -9.28
C SER A 161 -10.48 -13.77 -9.59
N ILE A 162 -11.13 -13.55 -10.74
CA ILE A 162 -11.72 -12.27 -11.12
C ILE A 162 -13.15 -12.52 -11.59
N SER A 163 -14.12 -11.85 -11.00
CA SER A 163 -15.51 -11.84 -11.42
C SER A 163 -15.82 -10.63 -12.31
N LEU A 164 -16.30 -10.90 -13.52
CA LEU A 164 -16.68 -9.91 -14.53
C LEU A 164 -18.06 -10.24 -15.06
N MET A 165 -18.96 -9.25 -15.20
CA MET A 165 -20.31 -9.46 -15.74
C MET A 165 -21.09 -10.60 -15.03
N GLY A 166 -20.87 -10.77 -13.71
CA GLY A 166 -21.48 -11.85 -12.94
C GLY A 166 -20.87 -13.25 -13.15
N GLN A 167 -19.83 -13.38 -13.97
CA GLN A 167 -19.10 -14.63 -14.18
C GLN A 167 -17.76 -14.61 -13.45
N GLU A 168 -17.53 -15.60 -12.58
CA GLU A 168 -16.24 -15.82 -11.93
C GLU A 168 -15.27 -16.54 -12.88
N LEU A 169 -14.12 -15.91 -13.13
CA LEU A 169 -13.01 -16.46 -13.89
C LEU A 169 -11.92 -16.88 -12.91
N SER A 170 -11.82 -18.18 -12.65
CA SER A 170 -10.87 -18.78 -11.69
C SER A 170 -9.79 -19.65 -12.34
N SER A 171 -9.79 -19.79 -13.67
CA SER A 171 -8.74 -20.51 -14.42
C SER A 171 -7.93 -19.57 -15.32
N PRO A 172 -6.62 -19.85 -15.51
CA PRO A 172 -5.79 -19.11 -16.46
C PRO A 172 -6.37 -19.09 -17.87
N GLU A 173 -6.99 -20.18 -18.30
CA GLU A 173 -7.55 -20.33 -19.65
C GLU A 173 -8.78 -19.46 -19.86
N ALA A 174 -9.70 -19.43 -18.88
CA ALA A 174 -10.88 -18.58 -18.94
C ALA A 174 -10.49 -17.10 -18.91
N TRP A 175 -9.54 -16.74 -18.05
CA TRP A 175 -9.00 -15.37 -17.98
C TRP A 175 -8.31 -14.94 -19.28
N ALA A 176 -7.47 -15.81 -19.86
CA ALA A 176 -6.86 -15.55 -21.16
C ALA A 176 -7.89 -15.47 -22.29
N GLY A 177 -8.99 -16.21 -22.19
CA GLY A 177 -10.15 -16.10 -23.07
C GLY A 177 -10.75 -14.69 -23.05
N TYR A 178 -10.99 -14.17 -21.84
CA TYR A 178 -11.50 -12.80 -21.66
C TYR A 178 -10.54 -11.75 -22.23
N LEU A 179 -9.25 -11.85 -21.92
CA LEU A 179 -8.24 -10.87 -22.37
C LEU A 179 -8.06 -10.79 -23.89
N ARG A 180 -8.48 -11.82 -24.65
CA ARG A 180 -8.51 -11.78 -26.12
C ARG A 180 -9.73 -11.04 -26.68
N GLY A 181 -10.74 -10.77 -25.85
CA GLY A 181 -11.94 -10.06 -26.25
C GLY A 181 -11.70 -8.55 -26.47
N PRO A 182 -12.56 -7.88 -27.23
CA PRO A 182 -12.41 -6.46 -27.56
C PRO A 182 -12.59 -5.53 -26.35
N SER A 183 -13.37 -5.93 -25.34
CA SER A 183 -13.64 -5.13 -24.14
C SER A 183 -12.44 -5.06 -23.19
N ALA A 184 -11.59 -6.09 -23.17
CA ALA A 184 -10.45 -6.16 -22.26
C ALA A 184 -9.49 -4.96 -22.35
N PRO A 185 -8.99 -4.53 -23.53
CA PRO A 185 -8.13 -3.34 -23.64
C PRO A 185 -8.85 -2.01 -23.35
N LEU A 186 -10.18 -1.97 -23.41
CA LEU A 186 -10.98 -0.80 -23.03
C LEU A 186 -11.15 -0.70 -21.51
N GLN A 187 -11.03 -1.82 -20.80
CA GLN A 187 -11.24 -1.90 -19.36
C GLN A 187 -9.95 -1.98 -18.55
N PHE A 188 -8.92 -2.66 -19.06
CA PHE A 188 -7.63 -2.84 -18.38
C PHE A 188 -6.51 -2.19 -19.21
N HIS A 189 -5.70 -1.36 -18.56
CA HIS A 189 -4.55 -0.71 -19.20
C HIS A 189 -3.37 -0.55 -18.25
N GLY A 190 -2.20 -0.23 -18.79
CA GLY A 190 -0.97 -0.05 -18.02
C GLY A 190 0.12 -1.04 -18.42
N ASN A 191 1.19 -1.07 -17.63
CA ASN A 191 2.38 -1.90 -17.87
C ASN A 191 2.32 -3.27 -17.18
N GLY A 192 1.29 -3.51 -16.35
CA GLY A 192 1.09 -4.76 -15.65
C GLY A 192 0.09 -5.68 -16.36
N THR A 193 0.02 -6.92 -15.89
CA THR A 193 -0.90 -7.94 -16.36
C THR A 193 -1.45 -8.70 -15.17
N LEU A 194 -2.75 -8.98 -15.17
CA LEU A 194 -3.38 -9.80 -14.14
C LEU A 194 -3.21 -11.28 -14.51
N LEU A 195 -2.93 -12.12 -13.51
CA LEU A 195 -2.85 -13.57 -13.66
C LEU A 195 -3.73 -14.24 -12.61
N VAL A 196 -4.72 -14.98 -13.08
CA VAL A 196 -5.63 -15.78 -12.26
C VAL A 196 -5.06 -17.18 -12.08
N THR A 197 -4.99 -17.67 -10.84
CA THR A 197 -4.44 -18.99 -10.53
C THR A 197 -5.47 -20.01 -10.07
N GLY A 198 -6.64 -19.57 -9.56
CA GLY A 198 -7.64 -20.44 -8.95
C GLY A 198 -7.22 -21.03 -7.60
N THR A 199 -6.02 -20.71 -7.12
CA THR A 199 -5.45 -21.28 -5.90
C THR A 199 -5.73 -20.41 -4.69
N SER A 200 -6.26 -21.02 -3.62
CA SER A 200 -6.37 -20.37 -2.31
C SER A 200 -5.05 -20.44 -1.54
N CYS A 201 -4.91 -19.67 -0.46
CA CYS A 201 -3.75 -19.76 0.42
C CYS A 201 -3.63 -21.19 0.99
N PRO A 202 -2.54 -21.93 0.73
CA PRO A 202 -2.40 -23.32 1.18
C PRO A 202 -1.95 -23.43 2.64
N ASP A 203 -1.51 -22.33 3.24
CA ASP A 203 -0.87 -22.30 4.56
C ASP A 203 -1.85 -21.81 5.63
N LYS A 204 -2.11 -22.63 6.65
CA LYS A 204 -2.99 -22.30 7.78
C LYS A 204 -2.48 -21.15 8.62
N SER A 205 -1.17 -20.92 8.61
CA SER A 205 -0.55 -19.77 9.26
C SER A 205 -0.86 -18.45 8.50
N GLY A 206 -1.57 -18.53 7.38
CA GLY A 206 -1.84 -17.43 6.46
C GLY A 206 -0.78 -17.28 5.37
N CYS A 207 -1.09 -16.40 4.43
CA CYS A 207 -0.19 -16.01 3.33
C CYS A 207 0.03 -14.50 3.37
N ALA A 208 1.24 -14.08 3.01
CA ALA A 208 1.50 -12.65 2.83
C ALA A 208 0.77 -12.13 1.59
N CYS A 209 0.32 -10.88 1.66
CA CYS A 209 -0.49 -10.26 0.62
C CYS A 209 0.21 -10.20 -0.75
N GLY A 210 1.52 -9.95 -0.77
CA GLY A 210 2.34 -9.90 -2.00
C GLY A 210 2.49 -8.51 -2.62
N ASN A 211 1.96 -7.47 -1.96
CA ASN A 211 1.95 -6.09 -2.48
C ASN A 211 3.15 -5.24 -2.07
N ALA A 212 4.09 -5.77 -1.28
CA ALA A 212 5.28 -5.04 -0.82
C ALA A 212 6.13 -4.39 -1.95
N PRO A 213 6.27 -4.99 -3.16
CA PRO A 213 6.96 -4.32 -4.26
C PRO A 213 6.22 -3.10 -4.84
N ASP A 214 4.92 -2.96 -4.56
CA ASP A 214 4.06 -1.86 -5.00
C ASP A 214 3.70 -0.89 -3.84
N SER A 215 4.30 -1.04 -2.64
CA SER A 215 4.02 -0.18 -1.47
C SER A 215 4.10 1.31 -1.78
N HIS A 216 5.13 1.75 -2.50
CA HIS A 216 5.29 3.17 -2.86
C HIS A 216 4.09 3.68 -3.68
N ARG A 217 3.60 2.87 -4.63
CA ARG A 217 2.46 3.22 -5.47
C ARG A 217 1.18 3.28 -4.65
N ILE A 218 1.00 2.30 -3.77
CA ILE A 218 -0.13 2.22 -2.83
C ILE A 218 -0.19 3.47 -1.96
N CYS A 219 0.93 3.83 -1.34
CA CYS A 219 0.98 5.00 -0.47
C CYS A 219 0.86 6.32 -1.21
N THR A 220 1.43 6.42 -2.42
CA THR A 220 1.28 7.62 -3.26
C THR A 220 -0.18 7.84 -3.63
N ALA A 221 -0.89 6.79 -4.05
CA ALA A 221 -2.30 6.86 -4.42
C ALA A 221 -3.20 7.16 -3.21
N LEU A 222 -2.93 6.55 -2.06
CA LEU A 222 -3.67 6.80 -0.83
C LEU A 222 -3.53 8.26 -0.35
N LEU A 223 -2.34 8.83 -0.46
CA LEU A 223 -2.04 10.16 0.06
C LEU A 223 -2.29 11.28 -0.96
N GLU A 224 -2.75 10.97 -2.17
CA GLU A 224 -2.99 11.97 -3.22
C GLU A 224 -3.97 13.07 -2.77
N ALA A 225 -5.07 12.67 -2.12
CA ALA A 225 -6.05 13.61 -1.57
C ALA A 225 -5.52 14.43 -0.37
N SER A 226 -4.46 13.96 0.29
CA SER A 226 -3.85 14.61 1.47
C SER A 226 -2.56 15.36 1.12
N GLY A 227 -2.38 15.78 -0.14
CA GLY A 227 -1.19 16.52 -0.57
C GLY A 227 0.10 15.70 -0.51
N ARG A 228 -0.01 14.36 -0.61
CA ARG A 228 1.09 13.38 -0.55
C ARG A 228 1.85 13.35 0.78
N GLN A 229 1.24 13.85 1.85
CA GLN A 229 1.84 13.86 3.18
C GLN A 229 1.00 13.04 4.15
N CYS A 230 1.66 12.23 4.97
CA CYS A 230 1.00 11.57 6.08
C CYS A 230 0.52 12.58 7.12
N PRO A 231 -0.69 12.41 7.69
CA PRO A 231 -1.12 13.20 8.82
C PRO A 231 -0.17 13.01 10.00
N VAL A 232 0.04 14.08 10.77
CA VAL A 232 0.92 14.04 11.95
C VAL A 232 0.23 13.23 13.06
N PRO A 233 0.83 12.13 13.55
CA PRO A 233 0.26 11.35 14.64
C PRO A 233 0.24 12.15 15.95
N ALA A 234 -0.79 11.94 16.77
CA ALA A 234 -0.98 12.67 18.04
C ALA A 234 -0.14 12.13 19.23
N CYS A 235 0.68 11.10 19.03
CA CYS A 235 1.51 10.46 20.05
C CYS A 235 3.01 10.73 19.84
N GLN A 236 3.82 10.60 20.90
CA GLN A 236 5.26 10.93 20.83
C GLN A 236 6.06 9.97 19.96
N ASN A 237 5.82 8.66 20.10
CA ASN A 237 6.56 7.61 19.41
C ASN A 237 5.61 6.76 18.55
N PRO A 238 5.13 7.30 17.42
CA PRO A 238 4.18 6.57 16.57
C PRO A 238 4.86 5.40 15.87
N LEU A 239 4.13 4.30 15.71
CA LEU A 239 4.61 3.05 15.14
C LEU A 239 4.34 3.02 13.63
N GLN A 240 5.17 2.30 12.86
CA GLN A 240 4.95 2.03 11.44
C GLN A 240 4.73 0.53 11.25
N PRO A 241 3.48 0.03 11.34
CA PRO A 241 3.18 -1.36 11.04
C PRO A 241 3.61 -1.72 9.62
N LEU A 242 4.08 -2.96 9.41
CA LEU A 242 4.37 -3.46 8.07
C LEU A 242 3.08 -3.44 7.24
N GLY A 243 3.16 -2.92 6.03
CA GLY A 243 2.01 -2.78 5.13
C GLY A 243 1.18 -1.52 5.32
N HIS A 244 1.48 -0.67 6.31
CA HIS A 244 0.79 0.61 6.50
C HIS A 244 1.62 1.76 5.92
N CYS A 245 0.96 2.79 5.37
CA CYS A 245 1.65 3.89 4.69
C CYS A 245 2.12 5.00 5.64
N CYS A 246 1.35 5.27 6.69
CA CYS A 246 1.63 6.31 7.66
C CYS A 246 1.89 5.73 9.04
N ARG A 247 2.58 6.49 9.89
CA ARG A 247 2.76 6.08 11.27
C ARG A 247 1.45 6.23 12.03
N VAL A 248 1.20 5.36 12.99
CA VAL A 248 -0.03 5.31 13.79
C VAL A 248 0.25 5.36 15.28
N CYS A 249 -0.73 5.84 16.02
CA CYS A 249 -0.78 5.72 17.48
C CYS A 249 -1.57 4.46 17.83
N GLY A 250 -0.98 3.59 18.63
CA GLY A 250 -1.54 2.28 18.93
C GLY A 250 -0.50 1.30 19.43
N ALA A 251 -0.73 0.02 19.20
CA ALA A 251 0.20 -1.05 19.55
C ALA A 251 0.42 -2.01 18.37
N THR A 252 1.61 -2.60 18.29
CA THR A 252 1.91 -3.70 17.38
C THR A 252 2.43 -4.89 18.16
N ILE A 253 1.97 -6.08 17.80
CA ILE A 253 2.43 -7.34 18.37
C ILE A 253 2.95 -8.21 17.23
N SER A 254 4.19 -8.68 17.34
CA SER A 254 4.81 -9.59 16.38
C SER A 254 4.96 -10.97 17.00
N LEU A 255 4.45 -12.00 16.32
CA LEU A 255 4.48 -13.39 16.78
C LEU A 255 5.46 -14.22 15.95
N ASP A 256 6.29 -14.97 16.65
CA ASP A 256 6.86 -16.21 16.13
C ASP A 256 5.86 -17.35 16.30
N PHE A 257 5.78 -18.20 15.29
CA PHE A 257 4.82 -19.29 15.23
C PHE A 257 5.49 -20.57 14.75
N THR A 258 4.85 -21.69 15.10
CA THR A 258 5.19 -23.05 14.69
C THR A 258 4.30 -23.47 13.51
N PRO A 259 4.62 -24.57 12.80
CA PRO A 259 3.76 -25.07 11.72
C PRO A 259 2.31 -25.41 12.13
N ASP A 260 2.05 -25.59 13.43
CA ASP A 260 0.71 -25.91 13.95
C ASP A 260 -0.17 -24.66 14.16
N PHE A 261 0.40 -23.46 14.00
CA PHE A 261 -0.35 -22.20 14.14
C PHE A 261 -1.40 -22.04 13.03
N ASP A 262 -2.61 -21.67 13.44
CA ASP A 262 -3.73 -21.38 12.56
C ASP A 262 -4.16 -19.93 12.75
N LEU A 263 -3.94 -19.12 11.71
CA LEU A 263 -4.19 -17.67 11.74
C LEU A 263 -5.67 -17.36 11.95
N GLN A 264 -6.55 -18.08 11.27
CA GLN A 264 -7.98 -17.84 11.34
C GLN A 264 -8.51 -18.21 12.73
N LYS A 265 -8.10 -19.37 13.24
CA LYS A 265 -8.47 -19.81 14.59
C LYS A 265 -8.00 -18.81 15.65
N TYR A 266 -6.80 -18.25 15.50
CA TYR A 266 -6.29 -17.28 16.46
C TYR A 266 -6.98 -15.92 16.32
N GLN A 267 -7.25 -15.45 15.11
CA GLN A 267 -8.06 -14.25 14.88
C GLN A 267 -9.44 -14.38 15.52
N ASP A 268 -10.14 -15.50 15.31
CA ASP A 268 -11.45 -15.77 15.88
C ASP A 268 -11.41 -15.77 17.41
N ARG A 269 -10.36 -16.37 17.99
CA ARG A 269 -10.13 -16.35 19.45
C ARG A 269 -9.99 -14.91 19.95
N LEU A 270 -9.14 -14.09 19.32
CA LEU A 270 -8.95 -12.70 19.74
C LEU A 270 -10.23 -11.88 19.59
N VAL A 271 -10.99 -12.10 18.51
CA VAL A 271 -12.27 -11.43 18.29
C VAL A 271 -13.28 -11.79 19.37
N GLN A 272 -13.45 -13.08 19.67
CA GLN A 272 -14.46 -13.56 20.61
C GLN A 272 -14.07 -13.31 22.06
N ALA A 273 -12.82 -13.58 22.43
CA ALA A 273 -12.36 -13.51 23.81
C ALA A 273 -12.01 -12.09 24.23
N LEU A 274 -11.43 -11.27 23.34
CA LEU A 274 -10.94 -9.93 23.68
C LEU A 274 -11.75 -8.84 22.99
N LEU A 275 -11.68 -8.72 21.66
CA LEU A 275 -12.24 -7.58 20.91
C LEU A 275 -13.75 -7.38 21.16
N SER A 276 -14.48 -8.46 21.48
CA SER A 276 -15.91 -8.41 21.79
C SER A 276 -16.24 -7.86 23.18
N GLN A 277 -15.27 -7.75 24.08
CA GLN A 277 -15.49 -7.19 25.42
C GLN A 277 -15.85 -5.70 25.34
N PRO A 278 -16.84 -5.22 26.13
CA PRO A 278 -17.24 -3.81 26.13
C PRO A 278 -16.10 -2.83 26.43
N LYS A 279 -15.11 -3.24 27.25
CA LYS A 279 -13.94 -2.42 27.59
C LYS A 279 -13.03 -2.11 26.39
N TYR A 280 -13.20 -2.80 25.27
CA TYR A 280 -12.46 -2.63 24.02
C TYR A 280 -13.35 -2.20 22.86
N SER A 281 -14.50 -1.58 23.14
CA SER A 281 -15.46 -1.19 22.10
C SER A 281 -14.90 -0.21 21.06
N SER A 282 -13.90 0.61 21.43
CA SER A 282 -13.24 1.58 20.55
C SER A 282 -12.01 1.01 19.82
N VAL A 283 -11.55 -0.18 20.20
CA VAL A 283 -10.33 -0.77 19.62
C VAL A 283 -10.67 -1.47 18.30
N ARG A 284 -9.83 -1.23 17.30
CA ARG A 284 -9.80 -2.00 16.05
C ARG A 284 -8.51 -2.79 15.95
N MET A 285 -8.61 -3.96 15.31
CA MET A 285 -7.52 -4.90 15.15
C MET A 285 -7.30 -5.27 13.67
N ALA A 286 -6.05 -5.27 13.23
CA ALA A 286 -5.62 -5.97 12.02
C ALA A 286 -4.71 -7.12 12.44
N ILE A 287 -4.83 -8.28 11.78
CA ILE A 287 -3.95 -9.42 12.00
C ILE A 287 -3.61 -10.06 10.66
N SER A 288 -2.32 -10.19 10.36
CA SER A 288 -1.88 -10.77 9.09
C SER A 288 -0.47 -11.35 9.16
N LYS A 289 -0.14 -12.22 8.18
CA LYS A 289 1.21 -12.74 8.00
C LYS A 289 2.03 -11.77 7.16
N VAL A 290 3.12 -11.29 7.74
CA VAL A 290 4.02 -10.32 7.11
C VAL A 290 5.44 -10.87 7.03
N HIS A 291 6.25 -10.32 6.12
CA HIS A 291 7.66 -10.69 5.97
C HIS A 291 8.54 -9.58 6.51
N LYS A 292 9.21 -9.85 7.63
CA LYS A 292 10.19 -8.90 8.18
C LYS A 292 11.52 -9.10 7.49
N ALA A 293 12.02 -8.06 6.82
CA ALA A 293 13.36 -8.08 6.24
C ALA A 293 14.40 -8.23 7.36
N GLN A 294 15.28 -9.22 7.24
CA GLN A 294 16.46 -9.34 8.09
C GLN A 294 17.63 -8.66 7.40
N THR A 295 18.17 -7.63 8.04
CA THR A 295 19.41 -6.99 7.62
C THR A 295 20.56 -7.49 8.48
N PHE A 296 21.66 -7.88 7.84
CA PHE A 296 22.93 -8.07 8.52
C PHE A 296 23.66 -6.74 8.63
N LEU A 297 24.12 -6.41 9.83
CA LEU A 297 24.76 -5.13 10.18
C LEU A 297 23.93 -3.90 9.77
N GLY A 298 22.60 -4.04 9.66
CA GLY A 298 21.70 -2.95 9.28
C GLY A 298 21.67 -2.58 7.80
N VAL A 299 22.51 -3.20 6.94
CA VAL A 299 22.68 -2.75 5.55
C VAL A 299 22.51 -3.87 4.51
N ILE A 300 22.78 -5.13 4.86
CA ILE A 300 22.76 -6.24 3.87
C ILE A 300 21.51 -7.11 4.07
N PRO A 301 20.54 -7.11 3.13
CA PRO A 301 19.39 -8.02 3.20
C PRO A 301 19.88 -9.47 3.12
N ARG A 302 19.57 -10.30 4.12
CA ARG A 302 19.97 -11.73 4.14
C ARG A 302 18.83 -12.69 3.85
N SER A 303 17.67 -12.43 4.44
CA SER A 303 16.46 -13.22 4.25
C SER A 303 15.26 -12.43 4.76
N SER A 304 14.05 -12.85 4.42
CA SER A 304 12.84 -12.41 5.10
C SER A 304 12.32 -13.56 5.94
N THR A 305 11.96 -13.27 7.20
CA THR A 305 11.32 -14.26 8.07
C THR A 305 9.84 -13.94 8.20
N PRO A 306 8.95 -14.91 7.97
CA PRO A 306 7.53 -14.70 8.17
C PRO A 306 7.24 -14.50 9.66
N ARG A 307 6.34 -13.59 9.97
CA ARG A 307 5.83 -13.29 11.32
C ARG A 307 4.34 -13.04 11.22
N ILE A 308 3.60 -13.27 12.29
CA ILE A 308 2.25 -12.71 12.40
C ILE A 308 2.37 -11.34 13.02
N GLN A 309 1.72 -10.34 12.42
CA GLN A 309 1.63 -8.99 12.96
C GLN A 309 0.19 -8.74 13.35
N ILE A 310 -0.01 -8.29 14.58
CA ILE A 310 -1.28 -7.74 15.07
C ILE A 310 -1.08 -6.24 15.26
N VAL A 311 -2.00 -5.45 14.74
CA VAL A 311 -2.01 -3.99 14.88
C VAL A 311 -3.29 -3.59 15.60
N LEU A 312 -3.14 -2.86 16.70
CA LEU A 312 -4.24 -2.34 17.49
C LEU A 312 -4.24 -0.82 17.41
N ILE A 313 -5.37 -0.25 17.02
CA ILE A 313 -5.59 1.20 16.93
C ILE A 313 -6.93 1.55 17.57
N ASP A 314 -7.11 2.81 17.93
CA ASP A 314 -8.40 3.32 18.42
C ASP A 314 -9.18 4.00 17.28
N ASP A 315 -10.51 3.91 17.32
CA ASP A 315 -11.43 4.60 16.42
C ASP A 315 -11.56 6.10 16.68
N GLU A 316 -11.20 6.57 17.88
CA GLU A 316 -11.24 7.99 18.20
C GLU A 316 -10.09 8.75 17.50
N VAL A 317 -10.40 9.31 16.34
CA VAL A 317 -9.51 10.18 15.55
C VAL A 317 -8.99 11.30 16.45
N GLY A 318 -7.69 11.27 16.75
CA GLY A 318 -7.00 12.30 17.53
C GLY A 318 -6.80 11.98 19.01
N ALA A 319 -7.24 10.82 19.50
CA ALA A 319 -6.88 10.39 20.85
C ALA A 319 -5.40 9.96 20.88
N GLN A 320 -4.70 10.35 21.96
CA GLN A 320 -3.47 9.67 22.39
C GLN A 320 -3.70 8.15 22.37
N THR A 321 -2.64 7.33 22.33
CA THR A 321 -2.77 5.87 22.52
C THR A 321 -3.69 5.62 23.72
N SER A 322 -4.88 5.08 23.44
CA SER A 322 -5.90 4.97 24.48
C SER A 322 -5.45 3.89 25.45
N THR A 323 -5.80 4.07 26.73
CA THR A 323 -5.56 3.04 27.75
C THR A 323 -6.19 1.70 27.36
N ALA A 324 -7.27 1.72 26.56
CA ALA A 324 -7.91 0.53 26.02
C ALA A 324 -6.99 -0.23 25.04
N VAL A 325 -6.29 0.46 24.14
CA VAL A 325 -5.34 -0.17 23.21
C VAL A 325 -4.16 -0.78 23.96
N GLU A 326 -3.56 -0.05 24.91
CA GLU A 326 -2.44 -0.55 25.69
C GLU A 326 -2.84 -1.78 26.52
N GLN A 327 -4.01 -1.70 27.18
CA GLN A 327 -4.55 -2.81 27.96
C GLN A 327 -4.92 -4.00 27.07
N MET A 328 -5.49 -3.79 25.88
CA MET A 328 -5.78 -4.89 24.95
C MET A 328 -4.49 -5.56 24.49
N ALA A 329 -3.45 -4.78 24.19
CA ALA A 329 -2.17 -5.34 23.80
C ALA A 329 -1.56 -6.19 24.92
N ALA A 330 -1.65 -5.74 26.17
CA ALA A 330 -1.24 -6.51 27.34
C ALA A 330 -2.07 -7.79 27.53
N ASP A 331 -3.40 -7.73 27.39
CA ASP A 331 -4.28 -8.90 27.48
C ASP A 331 -4.01 -9.92 26.35
N VAL A 332 -3.63 -9.47 25.14
CA VAL A 332 -3.16 -10.36 24.06
C VAL A 332 -1.84 -11.03 24.44
N MET A 333 -0.89 -10.29 24.99
CA MET A 333 0.37 -10.86 25.46
C MET A 333 0.17 -11.88 26.58
N GLU A 334 -0.80 -11.65 27.47
CA GLU A 334 -1.19 -12.61 28.51
C GLU A 334 -1.89 -13.85 27.91
N ASP A 335 -2.71 -13.69 26.88
CA ASP A 335 -3.28 -14.83 26.17
C ASP A 335 -2.18 -15.70 25.54
N ILE A 336 -1.13 -15.08 24.99
CA ILE A 336 0.03 -15.76 24.42
C ILE A 336 0.84 -16.49 25.50
N THR A 337 1.07 -15.88 26.68
CA THR A 337 1.81 -16.55 27.75
C THR A 337 1.06 -17.75 28.31
N GLN A 338 -0.27 -17.65 28.45
CA GLN A 338 -1.10 -18.72 29.01
C GLN A 338 -1.43 -19.83 28.01
N HIS A 339 -1.70 -19.50 26.75
CA HIS A 339 -2.26 -20.42 25.76
C HIS A 339 -1.41 -20.57 24.49
N GLY A 340 -0.33 -19.80 24.35
CA GLY A 340 0.44 -19.69 23.11
C GLY A 340 0.97 -21.03 22.61
N GLU A 341 1.53 -21.87 23.49
CA GLU A 341 2.08 -23.18 23.10
C GLU A 341 1.00 -24.07 22.46
N ALA A 342 -0.20 -24.15 23.05
CA ALA A 342 -1.32 -24.93 22.51
C ALA A 342 -1.91 -24.34 21.22
N LEU A 343 -1.61 -23.07 20.93
CA LEU A 343 -2.02 -22.37 19.71
C LEU A 343 -0.91 -22.35 18.65
N GLY A 344 0.24 -22.99 18.91
CA GLY A 344 1.38 -22.98 18.01
C GLY A 344 2.15 -21.66 17.97
N ILE A 345 2.01 -20.79 18.96
CA ILE A 345 2.74 -19.52 19.11
C ILE A 345 3.99 -19.79 19.94
N SER A 346 5.17 -19.50 19.40
CA SER A 346 6.45 -19.78 20.08
C SER A 346 6.99 -18.58 20.85
N SER A 347 6.76 -17.35 20.38
CA SER A 347 7.03 -16.13 21.15
C SER A 347 6.26 -14.94 20.63
N GLY A 348 6.06 -13.93 21.47
CA GLY A 348 5.45 -12.66 21.11
C GLY A 348 6.32 -11.48 21.53
N LYS A 349 6.34 -10.43 20.71
CA LYS A 349 6.95 -9.13 21.04
C LYS A 349 5.94 -8.02 20.82
N MET A 350 5.72 -7.22 21.85
CA MET A 350 4.82 -6.06 21.81
C MET A 350 5.60 -4.75 21.76
N GLU A 351 5.11 -3.79 20.96
CA GLU A 351 5.55 -2.40 20.91
C GLU A 351 4.31 -1.49 21.03
N VAL A 352 4.40 -0.43 21.83
CA VAL A 352 3.29 0.49 22.10
C VAL A 352 3.76 1.91 21.81
N ALA A 353 2.93 2.70 21.13
CA ALA A 353 3.20 4.12 20.92
C ALA A 353 3.03 4.89 22.23
N THR A 354 4.05 5.61 22.68
CA THR A 354 4.00 6.32 23.96
C THR A 354 3.15 7.59 23.89
N SER A 355 2.27 7.78 24.88
CA SER A 355 1.47 9.00 25.07
C SER A 355 2.22 10.09 25.83
N ASN A 356 1.74 11.32 25.73
CA ASN A 356 2.33 12.50 26.36
C ASN A 356 1.91 12.61 27.85
N SER A 357 2.19 11.60 28.69
CA SER A 357 1.91 11.69 30.14
C SER A 357 3.07 12.38 30.88
N PHE A 358 2.99 13.70 31.04
CA PHE A 358 3.68 14.38 32.13
C PHE A 358 2.99 14.00 33.45
N SER A 359 3.38 12.87 34.04
CA SER A 359 3.15 12.59 35.46
C SER A 359 4.29 11.75 36.01
N ARG A 360 5.01 12.36 36.96
CA ARG A 360 6.02 11.77 37.83
C ARG A 360 5.53 10.50 38.52
N GLN A 361 6.50 9.62 38.75
CA GLN A 361 6.59 8.64 39.84
C GLN A 361 5.64 7.44 39.82
N ALA A 362 6.14 6.33 39.30
CA ALA A 362 6.19 5.08 40.06
C ALA A 362 7.47 4.34 39.68
N GLY A 363 8.40 4.25 40.64
CA GLY A 363 9.68 3.59 40.45
C GLY A 363 9.52 2.11 40.12
N SER A 364 10.17 1.69 39.05
CA SER A 364 10.73 0.35 38.97
C SER A 364 12.21 0.50 38.61
N HIS A 365 13.03 -0.27 39.30
CA HIS A 365 14.48 -0.20 39.26
C HIS A 365 15.00 -0.34 37.84
N ALA A 366 15.38 0.77 37.21
CA ALA A 366 16.29 0.77 36.09
C ALA A 366 17.68 0.36 36.64
N LEU A 367 17.92 -0.95 36.66
CA LEU A 367 19.26 -1.50 36.71
C LEU A 367 20.01 -0.95 35.49
N SER A 368 20.83 0.05 35.76
CA SER A 368 22.03 0.43 35.04
C SER A 368 22.67 -0.78 34.35
N ARG A 369 22.30 -1.03 33.09
CA ARG A 369 23.21 -1.61 32.11
C ARG A 369 24.00 -0.46 31.53
N ILE A 370 24.92 0.08 32.33
CA ILE A 370 26.14 0.64 31.77
C ILE A 370 26.77 -0.49 30.97
N THR A 371 26.77 -0.28 29.67
CA THR A 371 27.39 -1.09 28.63
C THR A 371 28.84 -1.37 29.03
N VAL A 372 29.09 -2.56 29.60
CA VAL A 372 30.44 -3.11 29.89
C VAL A 372 31.33 -3.12 28.63
N GLY A 373 30.74 -2.99 27.44
CA GLY A 373 31.45 -2.86 26.18
C GLY A 373 32.25 -1.57 25.98
N MET A 374 31.92 -0.45 26.66
CA MET A 374 32.63 0.81 26.43
C MET A 374 33.97 0.87 27.16
N VAL A 375 34.05 0.27 28.36
CA VAL A 375 35.30 0.19 29.14
C VAL A 375 36.22 -0.89 28.57
N LEU A 376 35.68 -2.04 28.16
CA LEU A 376 36.48 -3.07 27.48
C LEU A 376 37.00 -2.59 26.12
N GLY A 377 36.20 -1.85 25.35
CA GLY A 377 36.61 -1.28 24.06
C GLY A 377 37.75 -0.27 24.20
N LEU A 378 37.69 0.59 25.23
CA LEU A 378 38.78 1.52 25.55
C LEU A 378 40.06 0.81 26.00
N LEU A 379 39.94 -0.22 26.84
CA LEU A 379 41.09 -1.04 27.28
C LEU A 379 41.74 -1.78 26.11
N PHE A 380 40.94 -2.40 25.23
CA PHE A 380 41.46 -3.07 24.03
C PHE A 380 42.10 -2.07 23.05
N GLY A 381 41.49 -0.90 22.87
CA GLY A 381 42.04 0.18 22.04
C GLY A 381 43.40 0.67 22.55
N LEU A 382 43.54 0.88 23.86
CA LEU A 382 44.79 1.28 24.49
C LEU A 382 45.86 0.18 24.43
N LEU A 383 45.48 -1.09 24.60
CA LEU A 383 46.40 -2.22 24.43
C LEU A 383 46.89 -2.37 22.99
N LEU A 384 46.01 -2.18 22.00
CA LEU A 384 46.37 -2.19 20.59
C LEU A 384 47.30 -1.03 20.25
N LEU A 385 46.99 0.19 20.70
CA LEU A 385 47.85 1.37 20.50
C LEU A 385 49.22 1.20 21.17
N GLY A 386 49.24 0.68 22.40
CA GLY A 386 50.48 0.36 23.12
C GLY A 386 51.30 -0.73 22.43
N GLY A 387 50.65 -1.77 21.90
CA GLY A 387 51.29 -2.84 21.14
C GLY A 387 51.88 -2.35 19.81
N ILE A 388 51.14 -1.52 19.06
CA ILE A 388 51.62 -0.89 17.83
C ILE A 388 52.82 0.01 18.13
N PHE A 389 52.74 0.83 19.18
CA PHE A 389 53.84 1.71 19.59
C PHE A 389 55.09 0.92 20.01
N PHE A 390 54.92 -0.18 20.76
CA PHE A 390 56.02 -1.07 21.14
C PHE A 390 56.69 -1.72 19.93
N LEU A 391 55.90 -2.20 18.98
CA LEU A 391 56.41 -2.81 17.74
C LEU A 391 57.08 -1.80 16.80
N TYR A 392 56.59 -0.56 16.77
CA TYR A 392 57.23 0.57 16.08
C TYR A 392 58.59 0.89 16.70
N ARG A 393 58.66 0.99 18.04
CA ARG A 393 59.90 1.31 18.77
C ARG A 393 60.95 0.20 18.65
N LYS A 394 60.53 -1.06 18.47
CA LYS A 394 61.42 -2.19 18.14
C LYS A 394 61.74 -2.36 16.66
N GLY A 395 61.31 -1.43 15.79
CA GLY A 395 61.65 -1.40 14.37
C GLY A 395 61.04 -2.54 13.55
N LYS A 396 60.03 -3.26 14.08
CA LYS A 396 59.38 -4.40 13.41
C LYS A 396 58.14 -4.00 12.59
N LEU A 397 57.69 -2.75 12.69
CA LEU A 397 56.58 -2.19 11.91
C LEU A 397 57.08 -0.99 11.10
N ARG A 398 57.10 -1.12 9.77
CA ARG A 398 57.27 0.02 8.84
C ARG A 398 55.90 0.41 8.32
N LEU A 399 55.40 1.57 8.74
CA LEU A 399 54.18 2.17 8.19
C LEU A 399 54.50 2.82 6.83
N PRO A 400 53.64 2.68 5.79
CA PRO A 400 53.82 3.40 4.54
C PRO A 400 53.57 4.89 4.78
N ALA A 401 54.45 5.75 4.25
CA ALA A 401 54.32 7.20 4.37
C ALA A 401 53.08 7.69 3.60
N LEU A 402 52.06 8.13 4.34
CA LEU A 402 50.98 8.98 3.82
C LEU A 402 51.55 10.36 3.52
N ARG A 403 51.68 10.71 2.23
CA ARG A 403 51.97 12.08 1.81
C ARG A 403 50.71 12.93 1.93
N LEU A 404 50.71 13.85 2.90
CA LEU A 404 49.78 14.98 2.94
C LEU A 404 50.40 16.19 2.23
N PRO A 405 49.66 16.95 1.40
CA PRO A 405 50.16 18.17 0.77
C PRO A 405 50.21 19.32 1.79
N GLN A 406 51.31 20.09 1.76
CA GLN A 406 51.59 21.20 2.66
C GLN A 406 51.07 22.52 2.07
N PRO A 407 50.33 23.36 2.83
CA PRO A 407 49.85 24.66 2.38
C PRO A 407 50.83 25.80 2.76
N TRP A 408 51.01 26.70 1.78
CA TRP A 408 51.46 28.11 1.80
C TRP A 408 52.49 28.63 2.81
N ASP A 409 53.54 29.25 2.25
CA ASP A 409 54.09 30.50 2.77
C ASP A 409 54.34 31.51 1.63
N ARG A 410 53.92 32.76 1.90
CA ARG A 410 54.14 34.05 1.21
C ARG A 410 55.59 34.52 1.48
N ALA A 411 56.25 35.46 0.81
CA ALA A 411 55.89 36.56 -0.07
C ALA A 411 57.16 37.07 -0.79
N GLU A 412 57.01 37.76 -1.93
CA GLU A 412 57.52 39.12 -2.24
C GLU A 412 57.66 39.34 -3.75
N ASP A 413 56.94 40.34 -4.26
CA ASP A 413 57.06 40.98 -5.59
C ASP A 413 58.19 42.03 -5.57
N PRO A 414 58.84 42.41 -6.70
CA PRO A 414 58.27 43.48 -7.56
C PRO A 414 58.63 43.50 -9.08
N VAL A 415 57.67 44.02 -9.86
CA VAL A 415 57.76 44.96 -11.02
C VAL A 415 58.10 44.47 -12.46
N SER A 416 57.08 44.66 -13.31
CA SER A 416 56.91 45.01 -14.74
C SER A 416 58.07 45.18 -15.74
N SER A 417 57.93 44.63 -16.96
CA SER A 417 57.76 45.41 -18.23
C SER A 417 57.61 44.55 -19.51
N ALA A 418 56.59 44.90 -20.31
CA ALA A 418 56.32 44.85 -21.75
C ALA A 418 56.98 43.87 -22.78
N THR A 419 56.07 43.34 -23.64
CA THR A 419 56.13 43.08 -25.11
C THR A 419 57.14 42.11 -25.74
N ALA A 420 56.65 41.05 -26.42
CA ALA A 420 56.54 40.96 -27.90
C ALA A 420 56.34 39.52 -28.43
N SER A 421 55.33 39.36 -29.31
CA SER A 421 55.35 38.64 -30.61
C SER A 421 55.52 37.10 -30.72
N ASP A 422 54.42 36.47 -31.18
CA ASP A 422 54.28 35.68 -32.43
C ASP A 422 54.50 34.14 -32.48
N LYS A 423 53.61 33.52 -33.28
CA LYS A 423 53.50 32.14 -33.82
C LYS A 423 52.89 31.09 -32.87
N GLY A 424 51.84 30.34 -33.19
CA GLY A 424 51.11 30.08 -34.44
C GLY A 424 50.69 28.60 -34.47
N PHE A 425 49.56 28.30 -35.15
CA PHE A 425 48.99 26.99 -35.52
C PHE A 425 48.31 26.14 -34.41
N ASP A 426 47.20 25.44 -34.64
CA ASP A 426 46.11 25.46 -35.63
C ASP A 426 45.07 24.43 -35.14
N ASN A 427 43.78 24.67 -35.35
CA ASN A 427 42.70 23.78 -34.92
C ASN A 427 41.82 23.43 -36.13
N PRO A 428 41.73 22.16 -36.56
CA PRO A 428 40.74 21.75 -37.53
C PRO A 428 39.48 21.21 -36.84
N MET A 429 38.34 21.82 -37.15
CA MET A 429 37.01 21.21 -37.07
C MET A 429 36.59 20.67 -38.46
N PHE A 430 35.65 19.70 -38.41
CA PHE A 430 34.66 19.29 -39.42
C PHE A 430 35.16 18.40 -40.58
N ASP A 431 34.39 17.50 -41.21
CA ASP A 431 32.95 17.15 -41.21
C ASP A 431 32.80 15.83 -42.00
N VAL A 432 31.73 15.04 -41.76
CA VAL A 432 30.65 14.72 -42.72
C VAL A 432 29.39 14.33 -41.95
#